data_AF-A0A1B6KBJ1-F1
#
_entry.id   AF-A0A1B6KBJ1-F1
#
_cell.length_a   1.000
_cell.length_b   1.000
_cell.length_c   1.000
_cell.angle_alpha   90.00
_cell.angle_beta   90.00
_cell.angle_gamma   90.00
#
_symmetry.space_group_name_H-M   'P 1'
#
loop_
_entity.id
_entity.type
_entity.pdbx_description
1 polymer ?
#
loop_
_entity_poly.entity_id
_entity_poly.type
_entity_poly.pdbx_seq_one_letter_code
_entity_poly.pdbx_strand_id
1 'polypeptide(L)'
;ADPAVKDIKRKLERLNSLWGEVQKATQDRSRSLEEALAIAERFWEELQGVMATLRDLQESLATQEPPAVRPEEIQQQQEVLQEIRAEIDQTKPEVEQCRATGQSLMKICGEPDKPEVKKHIEDLDS
;
A
#
# COMPACT_ATOMS: atom_id res chain seq x y z
N ALA A 1 29.47 42.32 -34.46
CA ALA A 1 29.78 41.46 -33.30
C ALA A 1 30.60 40.27 -33.76
N ASP A 2 31.72 40.02 -33.09
CA ASP A 2 32.66 38.93 -33.34
C ASP A 2 31.93 37.56 -33.41
N PRO A 3 32.14 36.76 -34.48
CA PRO A 3 31.58 35.41 -34.61
C PRO A 3 31.83 34.50 -33.39
N ALA A 4 32.99 34.60 -32.75
CA ALA A 4 33.33 33.81 -31.56
C ALA A 4 32.44 34.21 -30.37
N VAL A 5 32.17 35.51 -30.19
CA VAL A 5 31.27 36.01 -29.14
C VAL A 5 29.84 35.54 -29.36
N LYS A 6 29.38 35.46 -30.63
CA LYS A 6 28.05 34.91 -30.94
C LYS A 6 27.95 33.41 -30.65
N ASP A 7 28.99 32.64 -30.95
CA ASP A 7 29.05 31.21 -30.66
C ASP A 7 29.03 30.93 -29.15
N ILE A 8 29.83 31.67 -28.37
CA ILE A 8 29.85 31.56 -26.91
C ILE A 8 28.47 31.88 -26.32
N LYS A 9 27.80 32.94 -26.77
CA LYS A 9 26.44 33.29 -26.31
C LYS A 9 25.44 32.17 -26.58
N ARG A 10 25.45 31.59 -27.79
CA ARG A 10 24.56 30.46 -28.14
C ARG A 10 24.81 29.24 -27.27
N LYS A 11 26.08 28.91 -27.00
CA LYS A 11 26.45 27.80 -26.11
C LYS A 11 25.96 28.04 -24.68
N LEU A 12 26.09 29.27 -24.18
CA LEU A 12 25.62 29.66 -22.85
C LEU A 12 24.09 29.61 -22.74
N GLU A 13 23.37 30.11 -23.74
CA GLU A 13 21.90 29.99 -23.83
C GLU A 13 21.46 28.52 -23.83
N ARG A 14 22.14 27.66 -24.60
CA ARG A 14 21.88 26.23 -24.60
C ARG A 14 22.15 25.58 -23.25
N LEU A 15 23.26 25.92 -22.59
CA LEU A 15 23.58 25.39 -21.25
C LEU A 15 22.52 25.80 -20.22
N ASN A 16 22.06 27.06 -20.26
CA ASN A 16 21.00 27.52 -19.37
C ASN A 16 19.67 26.80 -19.61
N SER A 17 19.32 26.51 -20.87
CA SER A 17 18.13 25.71 -21.20
C SER A 17 18.23 24.29 -20.64
N LEU A 18 19.34 23.60 -20.91
CA LEU A 18 19.59 22.25 -20.43
C LEU A 18 19.60 22.20 -18.89
N TRP A 19 20.17 23.20 -18.24
CA TRP A 19 20.13 23.32 -16.79
C TRP A 19 18.69 23.44 -16.27
N GLY A 20 17.87 24.30 -16.89
CA GLY A 20 16.46 24.44 -16.54
C GLY A 20 15.66 23.14 -16.72
N GLU A 21 15.92 22.41 -17.81
CA GLU A 21 15.31 21.11 -18.08
C GLU A 21 15.69 20.07 -17.02
N VAL A 22 16.97 19.95 -16.68
CA VAL A 22 17.46 19.02 -15.64
C VAL A 22 16.89 19.39 -14.27
N GLN A 23 16.84 20.67 -13.93
CA GLN A 23 16.28 21.12 -12.66
C GLN A 23 14.79 20.76 -12.56
N LYS A 24 14.02 20.99 -13.63
CA LYS A 24 12.60 20.62 -13.69
C LYS A 24 12.42 19.10 -13.57
N ALA A 25 13.14 18.32 -14.37
CA ALA A 25 13.04 16.86 -14.35
C ALA A 25 13.41 16.28 -12.97
N THR A 26 14.39 16.87 -12.29
CA THR A 26 14.79 16.47 -10.94
C THR A 26 13.68 16.77 -9.93
N GLN A 27 13.08 17.98 -9.99
CA GLN A 27 11.98 18.35 -9.10
C GLN A 27 10.75 17.47 -9.31
N ASP A 28 10.39 17.20 -10.56
CA ASP A 28 9.27 16.32 -10.90
C ASP A 28 9.52 14.90 -10.38
N ARG A 29 10.75 14.37 -10.55
CA ARG A 29 11.14 13.05 -10.05
C ARG A 29 11.09 12.98 -8.52
N SER A 30 11.62 13.99 -7.82
CA SER A 30 11.56 14.05 -6.36
C SER A 30 10.13 14.01 -5.85
N ARG A 31 9.24 14.81 -6.43
CA ARG A 31 7.82 14.81 -6.05
C ARG A 31 7.17 13.45 -6.26
N SER A 32 7.36 12.83 -7.43
CA SER A 32 6.79 11.51 -7.70
C SER A 32 7.31 10.42 -6.75
N LEU A 33 8.58 10.51 -6.33
CA LEU A 33 9.15 9.58 -5.36
C LEU A 33 8.59 9.79 -3.96
N GLU A 34 8.41 11.05 -3.53
CA GLU A 34 7.78 11.38 -2.25
C GLU A 34 6.32 10.91 -2.18
N GLU A 35 5.54 11.12 -3.26
CA GLU A 35 4.16 10.64 -3.37
C GLU A 35 4.09 9.10 -3.33
N ALA A 36 4.98 8.42 -4.07
CA ALA A 36 5.04 6.96 -4.08
C ALA A 36 5.46 6.39 -2.72
N LEU A 37 6.43 7.01 -2.05
CA LEU A 37 6.87 6.59 -0.72
C LEU A 37 5.74 6.71 0.32
N ALA A 38 5.04 7.84 0.36
CA ALA A 38 3.95 8.05 1.33
C ALA A 38 2.82 7.02 1.16
N ILE A 39 2.47 6.68 -0.09
CA ILE A 39 1.46 5.65 -0.37
C ILE A 39 1.99 4.24 -0.07
N ALA A 40 3.28 3.99 -0.31
CA ALA A 40 3.90 2.72 0.04
C ALA A 40 3.91 2.48 1.55
N GLU A 41 4.36 3.46 2.34
CA GLU A 41 4.36 3.38 3.81
C GLU A 41 2.97 3.06 4.34
N ARG A 42 1.96 3.78 3.85
CA ARG A 42 0.56 3.53 4.21
C ARG A 42 0.09 2.13 3.82
N PHE A 43 0.38 1.67 2.59
CA PHE A 43 -0.03 0.35 2.13
C PHE A 43 0.58 -0.75 3.01
N TRP A 44 1.88 -0.66 3.31
CA TRP A 44 2.56 -1.66 4.10
C TRP A 44 2.09 -1.65 5.57
N GLU A 45 1.81 -0.49 6.16
CA GLU A 45 1.21 -0.39 7.49
C GLU A 45 -0.19 -1.03 7.54
N GLU A 46 -1.07 -0.65 6.61
CA GLU A 46 -2.43 -1.22 6.50
C GLU A 46 -2.37 -2.74 6.29
N LEU A 47 -1.48 -3.23 5.42
CA LEU A 47 -1.31 -4.66 5.15
C LEU A 47 -0.85 -5.44 6.37
N GLN A 48 0.16 -4.94 7.09
CA GLN A 48 0.65 -5.62 8.30
C GLN A 48 -0.42 -5.68 9.38
N GLY A 49 -1.20 -4.61 9.56
CA GLY A 49 -2.33 -4.57 10.48
C GLY A 49 -3.38 -5.61 10.14
N VAL A 50 -3.88 -5.60 8.90
CA VAL A 50 -4.90 -6.55 8.43
C VAL A 50 -4.41 -8.00 8.55
N MET A 51 -3.17 -8.29 8.13
CA MET A 51 -2.62 -9.65 8.21
C MET A 51 -2.46 -10.15 9.65
N ALA A 52 -2.14 -9.25 10.58
CA ALA A 52 -2.10 -9.61 12.00
C ALA A 52 -3.50 -9.97 12.52
N THR A 53 -4.50 -9.14 12.27
CA THR A 53 -5.89 -9.39 12.69
C THR A 53 -6.44 -10.68 12.08
N LEU A 54 -6.20 -10.92 10.78
CA LEU A 54 -6.65 -12.14 10.11
C LEU A 54 -6.00 -13.41 10.70
N ARG A 55 -4.71 -13.35 11.05
CA ARG A 55 -4.02 -14.46 11.72
C ARG A 55 -4.64 -14.74 13.10
N ASP A 56 -4.88 -13.70 13.88
CA ASP A 56 -5.42 -13.84 15.24
C ASP A 56 -6.88 -14.37 15.21
N LEU A 57 -7.67 -13.94 14.22
CA LEU A 57 -9.00 -14.51 13.93
C LEU A 57 -8.93 -15.98 13.51
N GLN A 58 -7.98 -16.33 12.63
CA GLN A 58 -7.78 -17.72 12.17
C GLN A 58 -7.39 -18.63 13.34
N GLU A 59 -6.49 -18.18 14.21
CA GLU A 59 -6.09 -18.92 15.41
C GLU A 59 -7.29 -19.10 16.35
N SER A 60 -8.01 -18.01 16.65
CA SER A 60 -9.20 -18.03 17.51
C SER A 60 -10.25 -19.01 17.02
N LEU A 61 -10.49 -19.04 15.70
CA LEU A 61 -11.43 -19.98 15.06
C LEU A 61 -10.93 -21.43 15.12
N ALA A 62 -9.63 -21.66 14.90
CA ALA A 62 -9.02 -22.99 14.95
C ALA A 62 -9.02 -23.58 16.36
N THR A 63 -8.99 -22.74 17.40
CA THR A 63 -9.00 -23.16 18.80
C THR A 63 -10.40 -23.33 19.40
N GLN A 64 -11.47 -23.14 18.62
CA GLN A 64 -12.84 -23.33 19.12
C GLN A 64 -13.09 -24.77 19.56
N GLU A 65 -13.76 -24.91 20.70
CA GLU A 65 -14.14 -26.22 21.22
C GLU A 65 -15.18 -26.90 20.32
N PRO A 66 -15.25 -28.25 20.30
CA PRO A 66 -16.34 -28.95 19.65
C PRO A 66 -17.72 -28.50 20.17
N PRO A 67 -18.80 -28.63 19.38
CA PRO A 67 -20.13 -28.23 19.80
C PRO A 67 -20.53 -28.84 21.15
N ALA A 68 -20.90 -27.98 22.10
CA ALA A 68 -21.32 -28.40 23.43
C ALA A 68 -22.68 -29.11 23.41
N VAL A 69 -22.93 -29.91 24.45
CA VAL A 69 -24.19 -30.66 24.64
C VAL A 69 -25.07 -30.08 25.75
N ARG A 70 -24.52 -29.22 26.61
CA ARG A 70 -25.26 -28.54 27.67
C ARG A 70 -25.74 -27.17 27.19
N PRO A 71 -27.00 -26.78 27.43
CA PRO A 71 -27.53 -25.49 26.99
C PRO A 71 -26.70 -24.27 27.42
N GLU A 72 -26.20 -24.26 28.66
CA GLU A 72 -25.40 -23.15 29.20
C GLU A 72 -24.05 -22.98 28.45
N GLU A 73 -23.43 -24.08 28.04
CA GLU A 73 -22.18 -24.08 27.30
C GLU A 73 -22.39 -23.73 25.83
N ILE A 74 -23.51 -24.18 25.25
CA ILE A 74 -23.91 -23.76 23.90
C ILE A 74 -24.08 -22.24 23.85
N GLN A 75 -24.68 -21.63 24.89
CA GLN A 75 -24.85 -20.18 24.97
C GLN A 75 -23.49 -19.46 25.01
N GLN A 76 -22.54 -19.94 25.81
CA GLN A 76 -21.18 -19.38 25.86
C GLN A 76 -20.45 -19.51 24.52
N GLN A 77 -20.54 -20.68 23.87
CA GLN A 77 -19.97 -20.88 22.53
C GLN A 77 -20.58 -19.93 21.49
N GLN A 78 -21.89 -19.66 21.57
CA GLN A 78 -22.54 -18.69 20.68
C GLN A 78 -22.04 -17.27 20.89
N GLU A 79 -21.81 -16.85 22.13
CA GLU A 79 -21.27 -15.53 22.45
C GLU A 79 -19.87 -15.35 21.86
N VAL A 80 -18.97 -16.32 22.05
CA VAL A 80 -17.62 -16.30 21.46
C VAL A 80 -17.68 -16.25 19.93
N LEU A 81 -18.53 -17.06 19.30
CA LEU A 81 -18.69 -17.04 17.84
C LEU A 81 -19.29 -15.73 17.32
N GLN A 82 -20.14 -15.07 18.10
CA GLN A 82 -20.68 -13.74 17.77
C GLN A 82 -19.59 -12.66 17.83
N GLU A 83 -18.69 -12.73 18.82
CA GLU A 83 -17.54 -11.82 18.91
C GLU A 83 -16.59 -12.00 17.73
N ILE A 84 -16.20 -13.24 17.42
CA ILE A 84 -15.37 -13.56 16.23
C ILE A 84 -16.04 -13.03 14.96
N ARG A 85 -17.36 -13.21 14.84
CA ARG A 85 -18.11 -12.71 13.69
C ARG A 85 -18.10 -11.18 13.60
N ALA A 86 -18.27 -10.49 14.73
CA ALA A 86 -18.25 -9.04 14.78
C ALA A 86 -16.87 -8.49 14.36
N GLU A 87 -15.80 -9.12 14.83
CA GLU A 87 -14.43 -8.75 14.45
C GLU A 87 -14.17 -9.00 12.96
N ILE A 88 -14.58 -10.15 12.40
CA ILE A 88 -14.53 -10.39 10.94
C ILE A 88 -15.27 -9.29 10.18
N ASP A 89 -16.47 -8.91 10.63
CA ASP A 89 -17.26 -7.88 9.96
C ASP A 89 -16.60 -6.49 10.05
N GLN A 90 -15.83 -6.22 11.12
CA GLN A 90 -15.03 -5.01 11.28
C GLN A 90 -13.75 -5.02 10.43
N THR A 91 -13.09 -6.16 10.24
CA THR A 91 -11.85 -6.27 9.43
C THR A 91 -12.12 -6.14 7.94
N LYS A 92 -13.31 -6.52 7.44
CA LYS A 92 -13.69 -6.41 6.02
C LYS A 92 -13.41 -5.04 5.38
N PRO A 93 -13.89 -3.90 5.93
CA PRO A 93 -13.59 -2.59 5.37
C PRO A 93 -12.10 -2.25 5.40
N GLU A 94 -11.34 -2.74 6.37
CA GLU A 94 -9.88 -2.53 6.46
C GLU A 94 -9.13 -3.26 5.34
N VAL A 95 -9.54 -4.49 5.04
CA VAL A 95 -9.03 -5.26 3.88
C VAL A 95 -9.29 -4.50 2.57
N GLU A 96 -10.51 -4.01 2.38
CA GLU A 96 -10.87 -3.26 1.16
C GLU A 96 -10.14 -1.92 1.06
N GLN A 97 -9.89 -1.25 2.18
CA GLN A 97 -9.06 -0.04 2.22
C GLN A 97 -7.61 -0.36 1.85
N CYS A 98 -7.01 -1.40 2.44
CA CYS A 98 -5.66 -1.84 2.12
C CYS A 98 -5.52 -2.18 0.63
N ARG A 99 -6.51 -2.88 0.06
CA ARG A 99 -6.60 -3.15 -1.39
C ARG A 99 -6.61 -1.86 -2.21
N ALA A 100 -7.46 -0.90 -1.85
CA ALA A 100 -7.56 0.37 -2.57
C ALA A 100 -6.24 1.17 -2.52
N THR A 101 -5.56 1.16 -1.37
CA THR A 101 -4.23 1.78 -1.20
C THR A 101 -3.21 1.06 -2.08
N GLY A 102 -3.18 -0.27 -2.10
CA GLY A 102 -2.30 -1.06 -2.96
C GLY A 102 -2.54 -0.81 -4.46
N GLN A 103 -3.80 -0.74 -4.89
CA GLN A 103 -4.14 -0.37 -6.28
C GLN A 103 -3.68 1.04 -6.65
N SER A 104 -3.68 1.96 -5.68
CA SER A 104 -3.15 3.31 -5.87
C SER A 104 -1.63 3.30 -5.98
N LEU A 105 -0.95 2.52 -5.14
CA LEU A 105 0.50 2.33 -5.21
C LEU A 105 0.95 1.77 -6.56
N MET A 106 0.27 0.75 -7.09
CA MET A 106 0.59 0.15 -8.39
C MET A 106 0.52 1.14 -9.57
N LYS A 107 -0.20 2.27 -9.43
CA LYS A 107 -0.28 3.31 -10.48
C LYS A 107 0.94 4.23 -10.48
N ILE A 108 1.66 4.34 -9.37
CA ILE A 108 2.70 5.36 -9.16
C ILE A 108 4.08 4.77 -8.82
N CYS A 109 4.16 3.53 -8.33
CA CYS A 109 5.42 2.86 -8.08
C CYS A 109 6.11 2.43 -9.40
N GLY A 110 7.41 2.13 -9.31
CA GLY A 110 8.18 1.67 -10.46
C GLY A 110 7.76 0.27 -10.90
N GLU A 111 7.96 -0.05 -12.19
CA GLU A 111 7.71 -1.40 -12.73
C GLU A 111 8.35 -2.55 -11.92
N PRO A 112 9.55 -2.40 -11.30
CA PRO A 112 10.11 -3.46 -10.47
C PRO A 112 9.30 -3.79 -9.21
N ASP A 113 8.58 -2.81 -8.64
CA ASP A 113 7.88 -2.95 -7.35
C ASP A 113 6.44 -3.49 -7.54
N LYS A 114 5.85 -3.27 -8.73
CA LYS A 114 4.46 -3.68 -9.03
C LYS A 114 4.17 -5.17 -8.80
N PRO A 115 5.03 -6.12 -9.18
CA PRO A 115 4.76 -7.54 -8.96
C PRO A 115 4.60 -7.90 -7.49
N GLU A 116 5.39 -7.29 -6.60
CA GLU A 116 5.34 -7.55 -5.17
C GLU A 116 4.05 -6.97 -4.56
N VAL A 117 3.72 -5.72 -4.89
CA VAL A 117 2.46 -5.08 -4.46
C VAL A 117 1.25 -5.89 -4.95
N LYS A 118 1.26 -6.32 -6.21
CA LYS A 118 0.19 -7.14 -6.80
C LYS A 118 0.01 -8.46 -6.07
N LYS A 119 1.11 -9.16 -5.79
CA LYS A 119 1.08 -10.43 -5.06
C LYS A 119 0.41 -10.25 -3.69
N HIS A 120 0.78 -9.24 -2.92
CA HIS A 120 0.19 -9.01 -1.60
C HIS A 120 -1.29 -8.64 -1.65
N ILE A 121 -1.74 -7.94 -2.70
CA ILE A 121 -3.17 -7.68 -2.91
C ILE A 121 -3.92 -8.97 -3.24
N GLU A 122 -3.32 -9.87 -4.04
CA GLU A 122 -3.92 -11.18 -4.36
C GLU A 122 -3.95 -12.13 -3.16
N ASP A 123 -2.93 -12.06 -2.30
CA ASP A 123 -2.88 -12.83 -1.05
C ASP A 123 -3.98 -12.40 -0.06
N LEU A 124 -4.45 -11.15 -0.10
CA LEU A 124 -5.61 -10.69 0.70
C LEU A 124 -6.95 -11.29 0.24
N ASP A 125 -7.03 -11.80 -1.00
CA ASP A 125 -8.24 -12.42 -1.57
C ASP A 125 -8.34 -13.93 -1.33
N SER A 126 -7.25 -14.54 -0.86
CA SER A 126 -7.09 -16.00 -0.74
C SER A 126 -7.39 -16.47 0.67
#